data_AF-A0A958YL57-F1
#
_entry.id   AF-A0A958YL57-F1
#
_cell.length_a   1.000
_cell.length_b   1.000
_cell.length_c   1.000
_cell.angle_alpha   90.00
_cell.angle_beta   90.00
_cell.angle_gamma   90.00
#
_symmetry.space_group_name_H-M   'P 1'
#
loop_
_entity.id
_entity.type
_entity.pdbx_description
1 polymer ?
#
loop_
_entity_poly.entity_id
_entity_poly.type
_entity_poly.pdbx_seq_one_letter_code
_entity_poly.pdbx_strand_id
1 'polypeptide(L)' 'TGGELPALSIIDSVSRQVPGVLGEFESLEDERSDGHSNGEVYTRPDSFKYKEKTYKVPKVLLAGDHQKISEWRKRK' A
#
# COMPACT_ATOMS: atom_id res chain seq x y z
N THR A 1 -17.30 2.15 -27.33
CA THR A 1 -16.39 3.25 -26.90
C THR A 1 -17.17 4.35 -26.21
N GLY A 2 -18.02 3.98 -25.23
CA GLY A 2 -18.83 4.92 -24.46
C GLY A 2 -18.10 5.44 -23.22
N GLY A 3 -18.70 6.42 -22.54
CA GLY A 3 -18.13 7.10 -21.38
C GLY A 3 -18.29 6.38 -20.04
N GLU A 4 -18.78 5.14 -20.02
CA GLU A 4 -19.09 4.40 -18.79
C GLU A 4 -17.85 4.13 -17.92
N LEU A 5 -16.75 3.67 -18.53
CA LEU A 5 -15.48 3.46 -17.81
C LEU A 5 -14.91 4.78 -17.26
N PRO A 6 -14.80 5.88 -18.04
CA PRO A 6 -14.43 7.18 -17.50
C PRO A 6 -15.34 7.66 -16.36
N ALA A 7 -16.66 7.48 -16.48
CA ALA A 7 -17.61 7.88 -15.45
C ALA A 7 -17.38 7.11 -14.15
N LEU A 8 -17.18 5.78 -14.22
CA LEU A 8 -16.87 4.95 -13.05
C LEU A 8 -15.54 5.35 -12.41
N SER A 9 -14.51 5.63 -13.21
CA SER A 9 -13.23 6.10 -12.68
C SER A 9 -13.36 7.41 -11.91
N ILE A 10 -14.13 8.37 -12.43
CA ILE A 10 -14.40 9.64 -11.74
C ILE A 10 -15.18 9.40 -10.44
N ILE A 11 -16.23 8.58 -10.48
CA ILE A 11 -17.05 8.26 -9.30
C ILE A 11 -16.21 7.60 -8.20
N ASP A 12 -15.38 6.60 -8.52
CA ASP A 12 -14.49 5.95 -7.55
C ASP A 12 -13.50 6.96 -6.95
N SER A 13 -12.87 7.79 -7.78
CA SER A 13 -11.86 8.76 -7.32
C SER A 13 -12.45 9.83 -6.39
N VAL A 14 -13.62 10.36 -6.74
CA VAL A 14 -14.28 11.42 -5.96
C VAL A 14 -14.94 10.87 -4.69
N SER A 15 -15.58 9.70 -4.77
CA SER A 15 -16.27 9.12 -3.60
C SER A 15 -15.32 8.78 -2.45
N ARG A 16 -14.07 8.38 -2.72
CA ARG A 16 -13.04 8.13 -1.72
C ARG A 16 -12.68 9.34 -0.86
N GLN A 17 -12.87 10.55 -1.37
CA GLN A 17 -12.61 11.80 -0.66
C GLN A 17 -13.74 12.16 0.32
N VAL A 18 -14.87 11.47 0.26
CA VAL A 18 -16.01 11.72 1.14
C VAL A 18 -15.77 11.05 2.50
N PRO A 19 -15.85 11.80 3.63
CA PRO A 19 -15.67 11.23 4.96
C PRO A 19 -16.60 10.04 5.23
N GLY A 20 -16.04 8.97 5.79
CA GLY A 20 -16.78 7.75 6.13
C GLY A 20 -16.83 6.68 5.03
N VAL A 21 -16.39 6.98 3.80
CA VAL A 21 -16.36 5.98 2.70
C VAL A 21 -15.21 4.98 2.87
N LEU A 22 -14.01 5.44 3.23
CA LEU A 22 -12.82 4.60 3.42
C LEU A 22 -12.60 4.13 4.87
N GLY A 23 -13.48 4.52 5.80
CA GLY A 23 -13.28 4.32 7.23
C GLY A 23 -12.34 5.37 7.82
N GLU A 24 -11.02 5.20 7.61
CA GLU A 24 -9.98 6.11 8.08
C GLU A 24 -9.37 6.91 6.92
N PHE A 25 -9.08 8.20 7.15
CA PHE A 25 -8.54 9.08 6.10
C PHE A 25 -7.16 8.62 5.60
N GLU A 26 -6.33 8.05 6.48
CA GLU A 26 -5.02 7.47 6.16
C GLU A 26 -5.07 6.30 5.16
N SER A 27 -6.26 5.75 4.89
CA SER A 27 -6.45 4.74 3.84
C SER A 27 -6.43 5.34 2.43
N LEU A 28 -6.42 6.67 2.31
CA LEU A 28 -6.15 7.35 1.05
C LEU A 28 -4.70 7.07 0.64
N GLU A 29 -4.53 6.57 -0.58
CA GLU A 29 -3.20 6.21 -1.11
C GLU A 29 -2.24 7.42 -1.15
N ASP A 30 -2.77 8.63 -1.36
CA ASP A 30 -1.98 9.87 -1.34
C ASP A 30 -1.41 10.18 0.05
N GLU A 31 -2.19 9.93 1.11
CA GLU A 31 -1.73 10.10 2.50
C GLU A 31 -0.81 8.97 2.94
N ARG A 32 -1.09 7.75 2.48
CA ARG A 32 -0.29 6.57 2.81
C ARG A 32 1.15 6.66 2.29
N SER A 33 1.37 7.49 1.29
CA SER A 33 2.60 7.55 0.52
C SER A 33 3.37 8.86 0.62
N ASP A 34 2.88 9.87 1.37
CA ASP A 34 3.42 11.24 1.38
C ASP A 34 3.72 11.75 -0.05
N GLY A 35 2.86 11.40 -1.02
CA GLY A 35 3.03 11.75 -2.45
C GLY A 35 4.17 11.04 -3.19
N HIS A 36 4.75 9.98 -2.64
CA HIS A 36 5.79 9.15 -3.28
C HIS A 36 5.25 7.78 -3.71
N SER A 37 6.03 6.99 -4.46
CA SER A 37 5.62 5.60 -4.74
C SER A 37 5.59 4.83 -3.43
N ASN A 38 4.44 4.25 -3.08
CA ASN A 38 4.35 3.27 -2.00
C ASN A 38 5.42 2.19 -2.24
N GLY A 39 6.37 2.06 -1.31
CA GLY A 39 7.46 1.08 -1.39
C GLY A 39 6.95 -0.37 -1.32
N GLU A 40 7.87 -1.31 -1.16
CA GLU A 40 7.52 -2.73 -1.08
C GLU A 40 6.66 -3.04 0.17
N VAL A 41 5.44 -3.54 -0.03
CA VAL A 41 4.51 -3.95 1.03
C VAL A 41 4.53 -5.47 1.20
N TYR A 42 4.58 -5.93 2.45
CA TYR A 42 4.63 -7.35 2.79
C TYR A 42 3.48 -7.71 3.71
N THR A 43 2.96 -8.94 3.56
CA THR A 43 1.96 -9.52 4.44
C THR A 43 2.33 -10.98 4.70
N ARG A 44 1.58 -11.65 5.59
CA ARG A 44 1.79 -13.06 5.91
C ARG A 44 1.60 -13.93 4.64
N PRO A 45 2.36 -15.02 4.47
CA PRO A 45 3.38 -15.58 5.37
C PRO A 45 4.76 -14.92 5.27
N ASP A 46 5.64 -15.18 6.24
CA ASP A 46 7.03 -14.68 6.33
C ASP A 46 7.93 -15.14 5.17
N SER A 47 7.68 -16.34 4.64
CA SER A 47 8.34 -16.91 3.47
C SER A 47 7.31 -17.46 2.50
N PHE A 48 7.14 -16.80 1.36
CA PHE A 48 6.25 -17.23 0.29
C PHE A 48 7.04 -18.00 -0.78
N LYS A 49 6.71 -19.28 -1.00
CA LYS A 49 7.26 -20.07 -2.10
C LYS A 49 6.33 -20.00 -3.30
N TYR A 50 6.85 -19.55 -4.45
CA TYR A 50 6.12 -19.57 -5.72
C TYR A 50 7.00 -20.14 -6.81
N LYS A 51 6.54 -21.27 -7.38
CA LYS A 51 7.32 -22.12 -8.28
C LYS A 51 8.66 -22.49 -7.61
N GLU A 52 9.78 -22.22 -8.26
CA GLU A 52 11.13 -22.51 -7.75
C GLU A 52 11.76 -21.36 -6.94
N LYS A 53 11.03 -20.24 -6.74
CA LYS A 53 11.54 -19.07 -6.01
C LYS A 53 10.92 -18.94 -4.63
N THR A 54 11.77 -18.62 -3.65
CA THR A 54 11.35 -18.30 -2.29
C THR A 54 11.49 -16.79 -2.06
N TYR A 55 10.37 -16.12 -1.80
CA TYR A 55 10.27 -14.71 -1.45
C TYR A 55 10.23 -14.60 0.07
N LYS A 56 11.19 -13.89 0.67
CA LYS A 56 11.26 -13.69 2.12
C LYS A 56 11.00 -12.24 2.47
N VAL A 57 10.23 -12.03 3.53
CA VAL A 57 10.06 -10.71 4.12
C VAL A 57 11.41 -10.23 4.66
N PRO A 58 11.83 -8.98 4.40
CA PRO A 58 13.02 -8.40 5.00
C PRO A 58 13.02 -8.54 6.53
N LYS A 59 14.15 -9.00 7.10
CA LYS A 59 14.26 -9.24 8.56
C LYS A 59 13.91 -8.01 9.40
N VAL A 60 14.17 -6.80 8.89
CA VAL A 60 13.83 -5.54 9.56
C VAL A 60 12.31 -5.39 9.78
N LEU A 61 11.48 -5.87 8.85
CA LEU A 61 10.02 -5.84 8.97
C LEU A 61 9.49 -6.91 9.94
N LEU A 62 10.30 -7.93 10.25
CA LEU A 62 9.98 -8.98 11.23
C LEU A 62 10.50 -8.66 12.64
N ALA A 63 11.38 -7.67 12.79
CA ALA A 63 12.07 -7.36 14.05
C ALA A 63 11.20 -6.59 15.06
N GLY A 64 10.06 -6.03 14.64
CA GLY A 64 9.18 -5.21 15.50
C GLY A 64 9.75 -3.85 15.90
N ASP A 65 10.90 -3.45 15.35
CA ASP A 65 11.56 -2.18 15.65
C ASP A 65 11.00 -1.08 14.74
N HIS A 66 10.05 -0.31 15.26
CA HIS A 66 9.36 0.76 14.52
C HIS A 66 10.32 1.80 13.93
N GLN A 67 11.40 2.15 14.64
CA GLN A 67 12.37 3.14 14.18
C GLN A 67 13.16 2.59 12.98
N LYS A 68 13.71 1.37 13.12
CA LYS A 68 14.44 0.73 12.01
C LYS A 68 13.55 0.47 10.79
N ILE A 69 12.27 0.17 10.99
CA ILE A 69 11.30 -0.02 9.90
C ILE A 69 11.07 1.30 9.16
N SER A 70 10.89 2.42 9.87
CA SER A 70 10.72 3.74 9.25
C SER A 70 11.96 4.16 8.47
N GLU A 71 13.15 4.01 9.05
CA GLU A 71 14.43 4.30 8.39
C GLU A 71 14.64 3.42 7.15
N TRP A 72 14.28 2.14 7.22
CA TRP A 72 14.35 1.24 6.06
C TRP A 72 13.38 1.65 4.95
N ARG A 73 12.15 2.04 5.29
CA ARG A 73 11.14 2.51 4.31
C ARG A 73 11.56 3.83 3.65
N LYS A 74 12.15 4.77 4.39
CA LYS A 74 12.62 6.06 3.84
C LYS A 74 13.82 5.91 2.89
N ARG A 75 14.65 4.88 3.07
CA ARG A 75 15.81 4.62 2.22
C ARG A 75 15.46 3.89 0.91
N LYS A 76 14.30 3.24 0.87
CA LYS A 76 13.86 2.38 -0.23
C LYS A 76 12.98 3.13 -1.19
#